data_AF-A0A970Z501-F1
#
_entry.id   AF-A0A970Z501-F1
#
_cell.length_a   1.000
_cell.length_b   1.000
_cell.length_c   1.000
_cell.angle_alpha   90.00
_cell.angle_beta   90.00
_cell.angle_gamma   90.00
#
_symmetry.space_group_name_H-M   'P 1'
#
loop_
_entity.id
_entity.type
_entity.pdbx_description
1 polymer ?
#
loop_
_entity_poly.entity_id
_entity_poly.type
_entity_poly.pdbx_seq_one_letter_code
_entity_poly.pdbx_strand_id
1 'polypeptide(L)'
;MGVRDGGLPADLRRAARAQGARRSTADRLLRVVRGEVSAGAELVDLYRSHVDRRRYLVITTEGVHITRVGVFSTCDQWVAPGDIVSVYPQRHTASGCVSDEITIETAAGEFLEFQFGLSAGHEQAALDRDARATVLAAEQLGLLQRGSRRGE
;
A
#
# COMPACT_ATOMS: atom_id res chain seq x y z
N MET A 1 -9.52 -23.43 -0.87
CA MET A 1 -9.72 -21.99 -0.57
C MET A 1 -9.74 -21.89 0.95
N GLY A 2 -8.60 -21.54 1.56
CA GLY A 2 -8.44 -21.59 3.01
C GLY A 2 -9.16 -20.41 3.67
N VAL A 3 -10.05 -20.72 4.62
CA VAL A 3 -10.72 -19.73 5.47
C VAL A 3 -9.65 -18.95 6.23
N ARG A 4 -9.45 -17.67 5.89
CA ARG A 4 -8.59 -16.78 6.67
C ARG A 4 -9.38 -16.39 7.93
N ASP A 5 -9.20 -17.16 9.00
CA ASP A 5 -9.88 -16.97 10.31
C ASP A 5 -9.48 -15.69 11.08
N GLY A 6 -8.94 -14.68 10.38
CA GLY A 6 -8.58 -13.41 10.97
C GLY A 6 -9.13 -12.29 10.12
N GLY A 7 -10.29 -11.74 10.48
CA GLY A 7 -10.81 -10.54 9.81
C GLY A 7 -9.77 -9.41 9.77
N LEU A 8 -10.03 -8.37 8.97
CA LEU A 8 -9.11 -7.25 8.68
C LEU A 8 -8.19 -6.83 9.85
N PRO A 9 -8.66 -6.73 11.12
CA PRO A 9 -7.77 -6.41 12.24
C PRO A 9 -6.60 -7.37 12.48
N ALA A 10 -6.82 -8.68 12.36
CA ALA A 10 -5.80 -9.69 12.58
C ALA A 10 -4.82 -9.75 11.40
N ASP A 11 -5.35 -9.70 10.18
CA ASP A 11 -4.53 -9.73 8.96
C ASP A 11 -3.68 -8.48 8.82
N LEU A 12 -4.20 -7.30 9.11
CA LEU A 12 -3.42 -6.05 9.08
C LEU A 12 -2.30 -6.07 10.12
N ARG A 13 -2.55 -6.57 11.34
CA ARG A 13 -1.48 -6.73 12.34
C ARG A 13 -0.40 -7.72 11.89
N ARG A 14 -0.81 -8.83 11.26
CA ARG A 14 0.11 -9.84 10.73
C ARG A 14 0.98 -9.25 9.62
N ALA A 15 0.37 -8.60 8.64
CA ALA A 15 1.05 -7.98 7.52
C ALA A 15 1.97 -6.83 7.98
N ALA A 16 1.51 -5.95 8.87
CA ALA A 16 2.33 -4.89 9.43
C ALA A 16 3.58 -5.45 10.15
N ARG A 17 3.45 -6.54 10.90
CA ARG A 17 4.60 -7.22 11.52
C ARG A 17 5.54 -7.84 10.50
N ALA A 18 5.03 -8.44 9.43
CA ALA A 18 5.85 -8.97 8.34
C ALA A 18 6.66 -7.86 7.66
N GLN A 19 6.14 -6.64 7.60
CA GLN A 19 6.84 -5.43 7.13
C GLN A 19 7.73 -4.77 8.22
N GLY A 20 7.93 -5.43 9.37
CA GLY A 20 8.76 -4.94 10.46
C GLY A 20 8.19 -3.72 11.21
N ALA A 21 6.88 -3.51 11.19
CA ALA A 21 6.23 -2.45 11.95
C ALA A 21 6.09 -2.82 13.43
N ARG A 22 6.19 -1.81 14.31
CA ARG A 22 5.94 -1.99 15.75
C ARG A 22 4.45 -2.21 16.00
N ARG A 23 4.10 -2.85 17.12
CA ARG A 23 2.69 -3.02 17.54
C ARG A 23 1.91 -1.70 17.55
N SER A 24 2.52 -0.64 18.09
CA SER A 24 1.93 0.70 18.14
C SER A 24 1.63 1.28 16.75
N THR A 25 2.42 0.91 15.74
CA THR A 25 2.19 1.31 14.34
C THR A 25 1.02 0.55 13.76
N ALA A 26 0.96 -0.77 13.96
CA ALA A 26 -0.18 -1.57 13.53
C ALA A 26 -1.50 -1.08 14.16
N ASP A 27 -1.51 -0.75 15.46
CA ASP A 27 -2.70 -0.20 16.13
C ASP A 27 -3.08 1.22 15.67
N ARG A 28 -2.18 1.94 14.99
CA ARG A 28 -2.50 3.21 14.31
C ARG A 28 -3.06 2.98 12.92
N LEU A 29 -2.47 2.06 12.15
CA LEU A 29 -3.02 1.66 10.86
C LEU A 29 -4.45 1.10 11.01
N LEU A 30 -4.71 0.32 12.07
CA LEU A 30 -6.07 -0.13 12.39
C LEU A 30 -7.06 1.01 12.69
N ARG A 31 -6.58 2.11 13.26
CA ARG A 31 -7.44 3.28 13.50
C ARG A 31 -7.77 4.01 12.22
N VAL A 32 -6.85 4.02 11.26
CA VAL A 32 -7.07 4.57 9.92
C VAL A 32 -8.18 3.79 9.21
N VAL A 33 -8.07 2.46 9.15
CA VAL A 33 -9.05 1.60 8.45
C VAL A 33 -10.29 1.24 9.30
N ARG A 34 -10.57 1.94 10.40
CA ARG A 34 -11.63 1.56 11.34
C ARG A 34 -13.03 1.56 10.70
N GLY A 35 -13.28 2.52 9.80
CA GLY A 35 -14.52 2.58 9.03
C GLY A 35 -14.70 1.32 8.18
N GLU A 36 -13.64 0.91 7.49
CA GLU A 36 -13.62 -0.26 6.61
C GLU A 36 -13.76 -1.58 7.39
N VAL A 37 -13.14 -1.68 8.57
CA VAL A 37 -13.36 -2.82 9.48
C VAL A 37 -14.85 -2.97 9.83
N SER A 38 -15.55 -1.84 10.03
CA SER A 38 -16.98 -1.85 10.36
C SER A 38 -17.85 -2.20 9.16
N ALA A 39 -17.38 -1.88 7.95
CA ALA A 39 -18.00 -2.26 6.68
C ALA A 39 -17.74 -3.72 6.27
N GLY A 40 -16.89 -4.45 7.01
CA GLY A 40 -16.54 -5.83 6.69
C GLY A 40 -15.48 -5.95 5.60
N ALA A 41 -14.69 -4.90 5.35
CA ALA A 41 -13.62 -4.91 4.38
C ALA A 41 -12.57 -5.99 4.68
N GLU A 42 -11.92 -6.47 3.63
CA GLU A 42 -10.80 -7.40 3.73
C GLU A 42 -9.47 -6.71 3.41
N LEU A 43 -8.39 -7.19 4.02
CA LEU A 43 -7.05 -6.74 3.64
C LEU A 43 -6.62 -7.45 2.37
N VAL A 44 -6.31 -6.67 1.33
CA VAL A 44 -5.69 -7.19 0.12
C VAL A 44 -4.19 -7.33 0.35
N ASP A 45 -3.51 -6.23 0.71
CA ASP A 45 -2.08 -6.24 1.02
C ASP A 45 -1.63 -5.00 1.81
N LEU A 46 -0.39 -5.05 2.32
CA LEU A 46 0.26 -3.96 3.05
C LEU A 46 1.74 -3.89 2.72
N TYR A 47 2.16 -2.72 2.25
CA TYR A 47 3.55 -2.42 1.94
C TYR A 47 4.06 -1.30 2.84
N ARG A 48 5.36 -1.35 3.12
CA ARG A 48 6.07 -0.30 3.86
C ARG A 48 7.15 0.27 2.97
N SER A 49 7.25 1.58 2.91
CA SER A 49 8.30 2.23 2.14
C SER A 49 9.67 1.95 2.78
N HIS A 50 10.64 1.54 1.97
CA HIS A 50 12.02 1.38 2.41
C HIS A 50 12.77 2.73 2.44
N VAL A 51 12.26 3.76 1.74
CA VAL A 51 12.78 5.14 1.78
C VAL A 51 12.29 5.86 3.04
N ASP A 52 10.98 5.93 3.26
CA ASP A 52 10.40 6.41 4.52
C ASP A 52 9.74 5.25 5.27
N ARG A 53 10.48 4.66 6.21
CA ARG A 53 10.04 3.57 7.08
C ARG A 53 8.81 3.88 7.95
N ARG A 54 8.27 5.10 7.91
CA ARG A 54 7.01 5.50 8.55
C ARG A 54 5.83 5.54 7.59
N ARG A 55 6.04 5.38 6.29
CA ARG A 55 5.03 5.44 5.24
C ARG A 55 4.59 4.02 4.85
N TYR A 56 3.29 3.82 4.74
CA TYR A 56 2.64 2.55 4.47
C TYR A 56 1.62 2.73 3.35
N LEU A 57 1.55 1.74 2.47
CA LEU A 57 0.49 1.57 1.50
C LEU A 57 -0.37 0.42 2.01
N VAL A 58 -1.62 0.70 2.35
CA VAL A 58 -2.58 -0.30 2.80
C VAL A 58 -3.65 -0.42 1.72
N ILE A 59 -3.84 -1.63 1.19
CA ILE A 59 -4.82 -1.92 0.16
C ILE A 59 -5.89 -2.80 0.78
N THR A 60 -7.13 -2.33 0.76
CA THR A 60 -8.30 -3.09 1.21
C THR A 60 -9.28 -3.27 0.05
N THR A 61 -10.35 -4.01 0.28
CA THR A 61 -11.45 -4.11 -0.68
C THR A 61 -12.23 -2.81 -0.85
N GLU A 62 -12.15 -1.90 0.13
CA GLU A 62 -12.89 -0.64 0.16
C GLU A 62 -12.07 0.56 -0.27
N GLY A 63 -10.76 0.40 -0.48
CA GLY A 63 -9.91 1.48 -0.94
C GLY A 63 -8.43 1.30 -0.66
N VAL A 64 -7.73 2.42 -0.84
CA VAL A 64 -6.27 2.49 -0.76
C VAL A 64 -5.91 3.60 0.20
N HIS A 65 -5.06 3.30 1.16
CA HIS A 65 -4.52 4.27 2.10
C HIS A 65 -3.01 4.43 1.90
N ILE A 66 -2.56 5.67 1.71
CA ILE A 66 -1.15 6.05 1.85
C ILE A 66 -0.99 6.76 3.20
N THR A 67 -0.57 5.99 4.20
CA THR A 67 -0.50 6.46 5.58
C THR A 67 0.93 6.72 6.01
N ARG A 68 1.19 7.90 6.60
CA ARG A 68 2.44 8.20 7.31
C ARG A 68 2.20 8.18 8.82
N VAL A 69 2.88 7.27 9.52
CA VAL A 69 2.77 7.10 10.97
C VAL A 69 3.94 7.79 11.68
N GLY A 70 3.69 9.00 12.18
CA GLY A 70 4.63 9.77 13.00
C GLY A 70 4.73 9.26 14.44
N VAL A 71 5.50 9.95 15.29
CA VAL A 71 5.61 9.59 16.72
C VAL A 71 4.32 9.92 17.46
N PHE A 72 3.71 11.07 17.17
CA PHE A 72 2.47 11.53 17.81
C PHE A 72 1.32 11.80 16.83
N SER A 73 1.58 11.73 15.53
CA SER A 73 0.60 12.00 14.48
C SER A 73 0.46 10.80 13.53
N THR A 74 -0.66 10.78 12.81
CA THR A 74 -0.88 9.92 11.65
C THR A 74 -1.48 10.80 10.57
N CYS A 75 -0.87 10.83 9.40
CA CYS A 75 -1.40 11.51 8.22
C CYS A 75 -1.81 10.44 7.24
N ASP A 76 -3.01 10.55 6.69
CA ASP A 76 -3.57 9.55 5.80
C ASP A 76 -4.14 10.20 4.56
N GLN A 77 -3.90 9.56 3.42
CA GLN A 77 -4.52 9.88 2.14
C GLN A 77 -5.26 8.62 1.71
N TRP A 78 -6.58 8.73 1.59
CA TRP A 78 -7.46 7.63 1.22
C TRP A 78 -8.05 7.87 -0.17
N VAL A 79 -8.11 6.81 -0.98
CA VAL A 79 -8.72 6.82 -2.30
C VAL A 79 -9.67 5.63 -2.41
N ALA A 80 -10.93 5.91 -2.76
CA ALA A 80 -11.91 4.87 -3.03
C ALA A 80 -11.58 4.12 -4.34
N PRO A 81 -11.95 2.84 -4.49
CA PRO A 81 -11.70 2.05 -5.69
C PRO A 81 -12.21 2.70 -6.98
N GLY A 82 -13.39 3.31 -6.92
CA GLY A 82 -14.03 3.99 -8.06
C GLY A 82 -13.34 5.29 -8.45
N ASP A 83 -12.61 5.92 -7.53
CA ASP A 83 -11.89 7.17 -7.77
C ASP A 83 -10.50 6.92 -8.37
N ILE A 84 -10.04 5.67 -8.46
CA ILE A 84 -8.78 5.33 -9.12
C ILE A 84 -8.98 5.39 -10.63
N VAL A 85 -8.32 6.33 -11.30
CA VAL A 85 -8.36 6.47 -12.77
C VAL A 85 -7.30 5.62 -13.43
N SER A 86 -6.10 5.59 -12.86
CA SER A 86 -4.97 4.86 -13.39
C SER A 86 -3.91 4.61 -12.31
N VAL A 87 -3.04 3.63 -12.57
CA VAL A 87 -1.96 3.23 -11.67
C VAL A 87 -0.71 3.02 -12.51
N TYR A 88 0.35 3.75 -12.20
CA TYR A 88 1.60 3.75 -12.95
C TYR A 88 2.73 3.21 -12.07
N PRO A 89 3.14 1.94 -12.26
CA PRO A 89 4.39 1.45 -11.68
C PRO A 89 5.57 2.05 -12.46
N GLN A 90 6.51 2.66 -11.75
CA GLN A 90 7.67 3.32 -12.34
C GLN A 90 8.96 2.85 -11.67
N ARG A 91 10.00 2.72 -12.49
CA ARG A 91 11.37 2.43 -12.04
C ARG A 91 12.28 3.58 -12.47
N HIS A 92 12.90 4.21 -11.50
CA HIS A 92 13.87 5.29 -11.69
C HIS A 92 15.27 4.76 -11.47
N THR A 93 16.22 5.17 -12.31
CA THR A 93 17.64 4.86 -12.13
C THR A 93 18.42 6.16 -12.15
N ALA A 94 19.06 6.50 -11.03
CA ALA A 94 19.81 7.76 -10.88
C ALA A 94 21.02 7.55 -9.98
N SER A 95 22.18 8.05 -10.41
CA SER A 95 23.43 8.03 -9.62
C SER A 95 23.81 6.65 -9.06
N GLY A 96 23.62 5.60 -9.86
CA GLY A 96 23.90 4.22 -9.44
C GLY A 96 22.90 3.65 -8.43
N CYS A 97 21.78 4.32 -8.19
CA CYS A 97 20.68 3.85 -7.36
C CYS A 97 19.45 3.57 -8.23
N VAL A 98 18.62 2.62 -7.81
CA VAL A 98 17.34 2.29 -8.42
C VAL A 98 16.24 2.55 -7.39
N SER A 99 15.17 3.21 -7.82
CA SER A 99 13.97 3.43 -7.02
C SER A 99 12.76 2.88 -7.75
N ASP A 100 11.90 2.17 -7.02
CA ASP A 100 10.62 1.70 -7.53
C ASP A 100 9.47 2.45 -6.84
N GLU A 101 8.51 2.90 -7.63
CA GLU A 101 7.40 3.76 -7.21
C GLU A 101 6.09 3.31 -7.85
N ILE A 102 4.97 3.57 -7.18
CA ILE A 102 3.65 3.60 -7.80
C ILE A 102 3.08 4.99 -7.68
N THR A 103 2.54 5.47 -8.79
CA THR A 103 1.74 6.69 -8.86
C THR A 103 0.29 6.34 -9.15
N ILE A 104 -0.63 6.83 -8.32
CA ILE A 104 -2.08 6.64 -8.44
C ILE A 104 -2.68 7.97 -8.90
N GLU A 105 -3.33 7.97 -10.06
CA GLU A 105 -4.12 9.10 -10.54
C GLU A 105 -5.55 8.96 -10.05
N THR A 106 -6.07 10.01 -9.42
CA THR A 106 -7.43 10.06 -8.89
C THR A 106 -8.39 10.74 -9.86
N ALA A 107 -9.69 10.51 -9.73
CA ALA A 107 -10.74 11.18 -10.51
C ALA A 107 -10.74 12.71 -10.32
N ALA A 108 -10.20 13.20 -9.20
CA ALA A 108 -10.00 14.61 -8.94
C ALA A 108 -8.79 15.23 -9.68
N GLY A 109 -8.00 14.42 -10.39
CA GLY A 109 -6.77 14.85 -11.06
C GLY A 109 -5.56 14.96 -10.14
N GLU A 110 -5.64 14.43 -8.92
CA GLU A 110 -4.51 14.36 -7.99
C GLU A 110 -3.65 13.12 -8.26
N PHE A 111 -2.34 13.26 -8.07
CA PHE A 111 -1.37 12.16 -8.17
C PHE A 111 -0.84 11.82 -6.78
N LEU A 112 -1.01 10.55 -6.39
CA LEU A 112 -0.51 10.04 -5.13
C LEU A 112 0.64 9.07 -5.36
N GLU A 113 1.80 9.37 -4.78
CA GLU A 113 3.04 8.61 -4.99
C GLU A 113 3.41 7.78 -3.75
N PHE A 114 3.79 6.53 -3.99
CA PHE A 114 4.34 5.63 -2.98
C PHE A 114 5.61 4.92 -3.46
N GLN A 115 6.72 5.21 -2.78
CA GLN A 115 8.03 4.60 -3.07
C GLN A 115 8.24 3.33 -2.26
N PHE A 116 8.56 2.23 -2.94
CA PHE A 116 8.85 0.94 -2.34
C PHE A 116 10.27 0.88 -1.79
N GLY A 117 11.25 1.39 -2.53
CA GLY A 117 12.63 1.45 -2.05
C GLY A 117 13.56 2.27 -2.91
N LEU A 118 14.76 2.50 -2.37
CA LEU A 118 15.90 3.14 -3.01
C LEU A 118 17.11 2.26 -2.71
N SER A 119 17.48 1.45 -3.68
CA SER A 119 18.51 0.42 -3.55
C SER A 119 19.72 0.79 -4.40
N ALA A 120 20.93 0.51 -3.89
CA ALA A 120 22.12 0.63 -4.72
C ALA A 120 22.03 -0.36 -5.89
N GLY A 121 22.41 0.07 -7.09
CA GLY A 121 22.23 -0.69 -8.34
C GLY A 121 22.99 -2.01 -8.41
N HIS A 122 23.87 -2.27 -7.43
CA HIS A 122 24.60 -3.55 -7.30
C HIS A 122 23.97 -4.52 -6.30
N GLU A 123 22.92 -4.14 -5.56
CA GLU A 123 22.25 -4.99 -4.58
C GLU A 123 21.06 -5.75 -5.19
N GLN A 124 21.35 -6.73 -6.06
CA GLN A 124 20.34 -7.42 -6.86
C GLN A 124 19.13 -7.94 -6.06
N ALA A 125 19.36 -8.52 -4.88
CA ALA A 125 18.28 -9.06 -4.04
C ALA A 125 17.33 -7.98 -3.49
N ALA A 126 17.81 -6.76 -3.26
CA ALA A 126 16.97 -5.63 -2.84
C ALA A 126 16.18 -5.09 -4.04
N LEU A 127 16.85 -4.95 -5.19
CA LEU A 127 16.24 -4.54 -6.46
C LEU A 127 15.09 -5.45 -6.90
N ASP A 128 15.28 -6.77 -6.82
CA ASP A 128 14.27 -7.75 -7.22
C ASP A 128 13.06 -7.74 -6.28
N ARG A 129 13.31 -7.51 -4.98
CA ARG A 129 12.25 -7.40 -3.98
C ARG A 129 11.39 -6.16 -4.21
N ASP A 130 12.02 -5.01 -4.43
CA ASP A 130 11.33 -3.74 -4.63
C ASP A 130 10.54 -3.77 -5.95
N ALA A 131 11.13 -4.28 -7.05
CA ALA A 131 10.43 -4.49 -8.33
C ALA A 131 9.17 -5.33 -8.15
N ARG A 132 9.30 -6.46 -7.46
CA ARG A 132 8.21 -7.42 -7.28
C ARG A 132 7.09 -6.82 -6.44
N ALA A 133 7.42 -6.10 -5.38
CA ALA A 133 6.42 -5.43 -4.55
C ALA A 133 5.65 -4.38 -5.35
N THR A 134 6.33 -3.58 -6.17
CA THR A 134 5.72 -2.60 -7.08
C THR A 134 4.79 -3.24 -8.09
N VAL A 135 5.20 -4.32 -8.75
CA VAL A 135 4.35 -5.03 -9.72
C VAL A 135 3.10 -5.61 -9.04
N LEU A 136 3.26 -6.29 -7.91
CA LEU A 136 2.14 -6.89 -7.18
C LEU A 136 1.14 -5.84 -6.68
N ALA A 137 1.64 -4.73 -6.13
CA ALA A 137 0.77 -3.64 -5.70
C ALA A 137 0.01 -3.01 -6.88
N ALA A 138 0.67 -2.80 -8.03
CA ALA A 138 0.00 -2.27 -9.22
C ALA A 138 -1.09 -3.23 -9.75
N GLU A 139 -0.82 -4.54 -9.75
CA GLU A 139 -1.82 -5.56 -10.11
C GLU A 139 -3.03 -5.54 -9.16
N GLN A 140 -2.79 -5.47 -7.86
CA GLN A 140 -3.85 -5.41 -6.83
C GLN A 140 -4.71 -4.15 -7.00
N LEU A 141 -4.08 -2.99 -7.21
CA LEU A 141 -4.80 -1.73 -7.43
C LEU A 141 -5.60 -1.76 -8.75
N GLY A 142 -5.04 -2.34 -9.81
CA GLY A 142 -5.74 -2.51 -11.08
C GLY A 142 -6.94 -3.48 -10.98
N LEU A 143 -6.84 -4.51 -10.15
CA LEU A 143 -7.98 -5.40 -9.85
C LEU A 143 -9.06 -4.67 -9.05
N LEU A 144 -8.67 -3.89 -8.04
CA LEU A 144 -9.57 -3.10 -7.20
C LEU A 144 -10.36 -2.09 -8.06
N GLN A 145 -9.68 -1.37 -8.94
CA GLN A 145 -10.28 -0.45 -9.90
C GLN A 145 -11.31 -1.13 -10.81
N ARG A 146 -11.00 -2.31 -11.34
CA ARG A 146 -11.89 -3.06 -12.26
C ARG A 146 -13.09 -3.67 -11.53
N GLY A 147 -12.91 -4.09 -10.27
CA GLY A 147 -13.99 -4.58 -9.42
C GLY A 147 -15.05 -3.52 -9.18
N SER A 148 -14.62 -2.28 -8.93
CA SER A 148 -15.53 -1.14 -8.76
C SER A 148 -16.39 -0.87 -10.00
N ARG A 149 -15.81 -0.98 -11.21
CA ARG A 149 -16.51 -0.71 -12.48
C ARG A 149 -17.52 -1.80 -12.90
N ARG A 150 -17.54 -2.96 -12.24
CA ARG A 150 -18.50 -4.05 -12.56
C ARG A 150 -19.73 -4.04 -11.66
N GLY A 151 -19.78 -3.16 -10.65
CA GLY A 151 -20.90 -3.04 -9.73
C GLY A 151 -21.95 -1.98 -10.12
N GLU A 152 -21.76 -1.30 -11.25
CA GLU A 152 -22.71 -0.33 -11.83
C GLU A 152 -23.64 -0.96 -12.88
#